data_AF-A0A7T8KEX7-F1
#
_entry.id   AF-A0A7T8KEX7-F1
#
_cell.length_a   1.000
_cell.length_b   1.000
_cell.length_c   1.000
_cell.angle_alpha   90.00
_cell.angle_beta   90.00
_cell.angle_gamma   90.00
#
_symmetry.space_group_name_H-M   'P 1'
#
loop_
_entity.id
_entity.type
_entity.pdbx_description
1 polymer ?
#
loop_
_entity_poly.entity_id
_entity_poly.type
_entity_poly.pdbx_seq_one_letter_code
_entity_poly.pdbx_strand_id
1 'polypeptide(L)'
;MDMILEECNGAIGIADGITVYGRNTDDHGKHLMELIQAALKHGLVFNLKKCEIGVPSVKFFGNYYDKDGIHPDPEKVRALK
;
A
#
# COMPACT_ATOMS: atom_id res chain seq x y z
N MET A 1 3.41 12.22 -4.06
CA MET A 1 4.73 12.43 -3.43
C MET A 1 5.78 12.61 -4.51
N ASP A 2 5.80 11.73 -5.52
CA ASP A 2 6.74 11.84 -6.65
C ASP A 2 6.64 13.17 -7.43
N MET A 3 5.44 13.68 -7.71
CA MET A 3 5.26 14.92 -8.51
C MET A 3 5.90 16.18 -7.92
N ILE A 4 6.07 16.27 -6.58
CA ILE A 4 6.66 17.47 -5.94
C ILE A 4 8.20 17.35 -5.88
N LEU A 5 8.70 16.11 -5.77
CA LEU A 5 10.14 15.84 -5.68
C LEU A 5 10.81 15.87 -7.07
N GLU A 6 10.04 15.68 -8.15
CA GLU A 6 10.50 15.87 -9.54
C GLU A 6 11.01 17.30 -9.81
N GLU A 7 10.54 18.30 -9.07
CA GLU A 7 10.99 19.71 -9.21
C GLU A 7 12.26 20.03 -8.40
N CYS A 8 12.72 19.10 -7.55
CA CYS A 8 13.86 19.31 -6.65
C CYS A 8 15.11 18.62 -7.20
N ASN A 9 16.08 19.41 -7.67
CA ASN A 9 17.34 18.86 -8.19
C ASN A 9 18.11 18.09 -7.09
N GLY A 10 18.35 16.80 -7.30
CA GLY A 10 19.01 15.91 -6.34
C GLY A 10 18.09 15.23 -5.31
N ALA A 11 16.76 15.42 -5.40
CA ALA A 11 15.80 14.70 -4.56
C ALA A 11 15.32 13.41 -5.25
N ILE A 12 15.15 12.34 -4.46
CA ILE A 12 14.56 11.07 -4.92
C ILE A 12 13.43 10.71 -3.95
N GLY A 13 12.22 10.56 -4.49
CA GLY A 13 11.09 9.96 -3.77
C GLY A 13 11.16 8.45 -3.83
N ILE A 14 10.97 7.77 -2.70
CA ILE A 14 10.84 6.32 -2.65
C ILE A 14 9.49 6.02 -2.00
N ALA A 15 8.61 5.34 -2.74
CA ALA A 15 7.37 4.80 -2.20
C ALA A 15 7.65 3.46 -1.50
N ASP A 16 7.42 3.39 -0.18
CA ASP A 16 7.74 2.22 0.66
C ASP A 16 6.78 1.03 0.48
N GLY A 17 5.60 1.22 -0.10
CA GLY A 17 4.61 0.15 -0.25
C GLY A 17 3.43 0.55 -1.11
N ILE A 18 2.78 -0.45 -1.70
CA ILE A 18 1.57 -0.29 -2.51
C ILE A 18 0.44 -1.04 -1.80
N THR A 19 -0.71 -0.38 -1.65
CA THR A 19 -1.93 -0.98 -1.10
C THR A 19 -3.02 -0.95 -2.15
N VAL A 20 -3.70 -2.08 -2.34
CA VAL A 20 -4.87 -2.21 -3.20
C VAL A 20 -6.08 -2.51 -2.32
N TYR A 21 -7.18 -1.81 -2.56
CA TYR A 21 -8.42 -2.00 -1.81
C TYR A 21 -9.62 -2.08 -2.76
N GLY A 22 -10.73 -2.62 -2.28
CA GLY A 22 -11.99 -2.68 -3.02
C GLY A 22 -13.17 -2.81 -2.07
N ARG A 23 -14.36 -2.43 -2.54
CA ARG A 23 -15.60 -2.50 -1.73
C ARG A 23 -16.04 -3.93 -1.45
N ASN A 24 -15.67 -4.86 -2.31
CA ASN A 24 -15.91 -6.29 -2.19
C ASN A 24 -14.76 -7.04 -2.89
N THR A 25 -14.80 -8.38 -2.82
CA THR A 25 -13.75 -9.23 -3.38
C THR A 25 -13.59 -9.09 -4.90
N ASP A 26 -14.69 -8.93 -5.64
CA ASP A 26 -14.65 -8.74 -7.09
C ASP A 26 -14.01 -7.40 -7.49
N ASP A 27 -14.41 -6.32 -6.83
CA ASP A 27 -13.88 -4.96 -7.01
C ASP A 27 -12.39 -4.92 -6.67
N HIS A 28 -11.99 -5.52 -5.54
CA HIS A 28 -10.59 -5.67 -5.16
C HIS A 28 -9.80 -6.50 -6.18
N GLY A 29 -10.36 -7.61 -6.67
CA GLY A 29 -9.72 -8.46 -7.68
C GLY A 29 -9.45 -7.72 -8.98
N LYS A 30 -10.38 -6.86 -9.42
CA LYS A 30 -10.19 -6.01 -10.60
C LYS A 30 -9.04 -5.02 -10.41
N HIS A 31 -9.03 -4.26 -9.31
CA HIS A 31 -7.96 -3.30 -9.03
C HIS A 31 -6.58 -3.98 -8.89
N LEU A 32 -6.54 -5.16 -8.28
CA LEU A 32 -5.30 -5.93 -8.16
C LEU A 32 -4.77 -6.36 -9.52
N MET A 33 -5.64 -6.80 -10.43
CA MET A 33 -5.25 -7.14 -11.80
C MET A 33 -4.73 -5.94 -12.57
N GLU A 34 -5.35 -4.77 -12.43
CA GLU A 34 -4.87 -3.52 -13.04
C GLU A 34 -3.46 -3.15 -12.54
N LEU A 35 -3.22 -3.27 -11.23
CA LEU A 35 -1.89 -3.05 -10.66
C LEU A 35 -0.85 -4.04 -11.23
N ILE A 36 -1.19 -5.32 -11.32
CA ILE A 36 -0.29 -6.35 -11.86
C ILE A 36 0.05 -6.06 -13.33
N GLN A 37 -0.95 -5.69 -14.14
CA GLN A 37 -0.72 -5.32 -15.55
C GLN A 37 0.18 -4.09 -15.68
N ALA A 38 -0.04 -3.05 -14.86
CA ALA A 38 0.81 -1.87 -14.82
C ALA A 38 2.24 -2.23 -14.39
N ALA A 39 2.39 -3.04 -13.34
CA ALA A 39 3.69 -3.49 -12.85
C ALA A 39 4.47 -4.26 -13.92
N LEU A 40 3.81 -5.20 -14.62
CA LEU A 40 4.42 -5.95 -15.73
C LEU A 40 4.89 -5.02 -16.86
N LYS A 41 4.08 -4.03 -17.23
CA LYS A 41 4.42 -3.06 -18.29
C LYS A 41 5.66 -2.23 -17.94
N HIS A 42 5.85 -1.90 -16.67
CA HIS A 42 6.94 -1.04 -16.19
C HIS A 42 8.12 -1.83 -15.59
N GLY A 43 8.10 -3.16 -15.63
CA GLY A 43 9.16 -4.00 -15.06
C GLY A 43 9.25 -3.96 -13.53
N LEU A 44 8.17 -3.57 -12.84
CA LEU A 44 8.10 -3.58 -11.39
C LEU A 44 7.88 -5.01 -10.88
N VAL A 45 8.75 -5.46 -9.98
CA VAL A 45 8.70 -6.80 -9.39
C VAL A 45 8.40 -6.70 -7.90
N PHE A 46 7.41 -7.47 -7.44
CA PHE A 46 7.03 -7.52 -6.03
C PHE A 46 7.76 -8.64 -5.30
N ASN A 47 8.14 -8.39 -4.05
CA ASN A 47 8.62 -9.43 -3.16
C ASN A 47 7.43 -10.16 -2.53
N LEU A 48 7.08 -11.32 -3.09
CA LEU A 48 5.93 -12.14 -2.64
C LEU A 48 5.97 -12.48 -1.14
N LYS A 49 7.15 -12.56 -0.52
CA LYS A 49 7.26 -12.84 0.93
C LYS A 49 6.79 -11.68 1.80
N LYS A 50 6.70 -10.47 1.24
CA LYS A 50 6.23 -9.25 1.92
C LYS A 50 4.82 -8.84 1.48
N CYS A 51 4.20 -9.57 0.55
CA CYS A 51 2.87 -9.26 0.04
C CYS A 51 1.80 -9.96 0.89
N GLU A 52 0.80 -9.20 1.30
CA GLU A 52 -0.43 -9.71 1.92
C GLU A 52 -1.58 -9.49 0.93
N ILE A 53 -2.23 -10.57 0.48
CA ILE A 53 -3.25 -10.50 -0.58
C ILE A 53 -4.58 -11.04 -0.06
N GLY A 54 -5.67 -10.30 -0.28
CA GLY A 54 -7.01 -10.73 0.08
C GLY A 54 -7.29 -10.73 1.58
N VAL A 55 -6.57 -9.91 2.33
CA VAL A 55 -6.73 -9.75 3.78
C VAL A 55 -7.86 -8.77 4.10
N PRO A 56 -8.60 -8.97 5.22
CA PRO A 56 -9.70 -8.07 5.63
C PRO A 56 -9.21 -6.73 6.20
N SER A 57 -7.93 -6.63 6.55
CA SER A 57 -7.29 -5.44 7.08
C SER A 57 -5.85 -5.35 6.59
N VAL A 58 -5.35 -4.14 6.35
CA VAL A 58 -3.97 -3.90 5.88
C VAL A 58 -3.27 -2.84 6.72
N LYS A 59 -1.99 -3.05 7.01
CA LYS A 59 -1.13 -2.07 7.68
C LYS A 59 -0.48 -1.17 6.65
N PHE A 60 -0.74 0.14 6.71
CA PHE A 60 -0.15 1.12 5.80
C PHE A 60 0.22 2.40 6.57
N PHE A 61 1.44 2.90 6.38
CA PHE A 61 2.00 4.05 7.12
C PHE A 61 1.83 4.01 8.66
N GLY A 62 1.81 2.81 9.25
CA GLY A 62 1.65 2.62 10.69
C GLY A 62 0.25 2.89 11.22
N ASN A 63 -0.76 2.72 10.37
CA ASN A 63 -2.16 2.56 10.73
C ASN A 63 -2.69 1.25 10.11
N TYR A 64 -3.73 0.68 10.72
CA TYR A 64 -4.53 -0.38 10.14
C TYR A 64 -5.75 0.20 9.45
N TYR A 65 -6.05 -0.34 8.27
CA TYR A 65 -7.23 0.00 7.49
C TYR A 65 -8.09 -1.25 7.39
N ASP A 66 -9.35 -1.14 7.79
CA ASP A 66 -10.34 -2.22 7.69
C ASP A 66 -11.72 -1.67 7.32
N LYS A 67 -12.74 -2.53 7.37
CA LYS A 67 -14.13 -2.17 7.04
C LYS A 67 -14.73 -1.10 7.97
N ASP A 68 -14.24 -0.98 9.19
CA ASP A 68 -14.75 -0.09 10.23
C ASP A 68 -13.99 1.25 10.26
N GLY A 69 -12.88 1.36 9.52
CA GLY A 69 -12.19 2.61 9.27
C GLY A 69 -10.67 2.51 9.45
N ILE A 70 -10.09 3.58 9.99
CA ILE A 70 -8.65 3.73 10.22
C ILE A 70 -8.39 3.59 11.72
N HIS A 71 -7.47 2.69 12.07
CA HIS A 71 -7.08 2.43 13.45
C HIS A 71 -5.57 2.65 13.62
N PRO A 72 -5.13 3.30 14.71
CA PRO A 72 -3.70 3.42 14.98
C PRO A 72 -3.08 2.05 15.22
N ASP A 73 -1.82 1.88 14.80
CA ASP A 73 -1.07 0.65 15.07
C ASP A 73 -0.98 0.40 16.59
N PRO A 74 -1.50 -0.74 17.09
CA PRO A 74 -1.44 -1.07 18.52
C PRO A 74 -0.03 -1.03 19.10
N GLU A 75 1.00 -1.33 18.29
CA GLU A 75 2.39 -1.27 18.73
C GLU A 75 2.87 0.18 18.98
N LYS A 76 2.43 1.14 18.16
CA LYS A 76 2.71 2.57 18.40
C LYS A 76 2.00 3.06 19.65
N VAL A 77 0.76 2.61 19.89
CA VAL A 77 0.00 2.97 21.10
C VAL A 77 0.67 2.37 22.35
N ARG A 78 1.18 1.14 22.26
CA ARG A 78 1.89 0.48 23.37
C ARG A 78 3.18 1.21 23.74
N ALA A 79 3.89 1.79 22.77
CA ALA A 79 5.14 2.53 23.01
C ALA A 79 4.94 3.87 23.76
N LEU A 80 3.71 4.35 23.90
CA LEU A 80 3.36 5.56 24.65
C LEU A 80 2.94 5.28 26.11
N LYS A 81 2.83 4.02 26.51
CA LYS A 81 2.58 3.59 27.89
C LYS A 81 3.89 3.30 28.61
#